data_AF-A0A7S2JZY8-F1
#
_entry.id   AF-A0A7S2JZY8-F1
#
_cell.length_a   1.000
_cell.length_b   1.000
_cell.length_c   1.000
_cell.angle_alpha   90.00
_cell.angle_beta   90.00
_cell.angle_gamma   90.00
#
_symmetry.space_group_name_H-M   'P 1'
#
loop_
_entity.id
_entity.type
_entity.pdbx_description
1 polymer ?
#
loop_
_entity_poly.entity_id
_entity_poly.type
_entity_poly.pdbx_seq_one_letter_code
_entity_poly.pdbx_strand_id
1 'polypeptide(L)'
;VLEMDPEFLNTDGEHVHDDTVSSVAWSFPGLELNMNRLDDWIGSLMRDLGTELYRYKGVLAVKGCDEKYVFQGVHMLFSGGLMPSRDGSSKWKPGEERECRFVFIGKNIKQKHGERLREEFLACKAEDPLRFKVGDEVQALAARGWQNATVLKMWDMGNPYRLELKDGRKTNVWGPLDDDRCVRKAQ
;
A
#
# COMPACT_ATOMS: atom_id res chain seq x y z
N VAL A 1 8.00 -44.81 21.36
CA VAL A 1 8.42 -44.39 20.00
C VAL A 1 7.16 -44.38 19.17
N LEU A 2 6.74 -43.22 18.64
CA LEU A 2 5.59 -43.16 17.73
C LEU A 2 5.99 -43.84 16.43
N GLU A 3 5.26 -44.87 16.03
CA GLU A 3 5.44 -45.52 14.73
C GLU A 3 4.99 -44.55 13.64
N MET A 4 5.89 -44.27 12.69
CA MET A 4 5.59 -43.41 11.56
C MET A 4 4.76 -44.21 10.57
N ASP A 5 3.54 -43.75 10.30
CA ASP A 5 2.64 -44.37 9.34
C ASP A 5 3.31 -44.39 7.94
N PRO A 6 3.53 -45.56 7.32
CA PRO A 6 4.13 -45.67 6.00
C PRO A 6 3.30 -44.99 4.89
N GLU A 7 2.02 -44.70 5.13
CA GLU A 7 1.17 -43.92 4.22
C GLU A 7 1.54 -42.42 4.19
N PHE A 8 2.28 -41.90 5.18
CA PHE A 8 2.58 -40.46 5.29
C PHE A 8 3.42 -39.91 4.11
N LEU A 9 4.18 -40.76 3.43
CA LEU A 9 5.01 -40.41 2.27
C LEU A 9 4.47 -40.97 0.95
N ASN A 10 3.25 -41.51 0.95
CA ASN A 10 2.66 -42.11 -0.24
C ASN A 10 2.29 -41.01 -1.25
N THR A 11 3.10 -40.91 -2.31
CA THR A 11 2.99 -39.89 -3.39
C THR A 11 2.24 -40.42 -4.61
N ASP A 12 1.77 -41.66 -4.55
CA ASP A 12 1.00 -42.35 -5.61
C ASP A 12 -0.51 -42.07 -5.55
N GLY A 13 -0.99 -41.36 -4.52
CA GLY A 13 -2.30 -40.73 -4.57
C GLY A 13 -2.23 -39.58 -5.57
N GLU A 14 -3.03 -39.63 -6.63
CA GLU A 14 -3.13 -38.53 -7.61
C GLU A 14 -3.18 -37.19 -6.86
N HIS A 15 -2.10 -36.42 -6.96
CA HIS A 15 -2.09 -35.03 -6.53
C HIS A 15 -3.06 -34.28 -7.45
N VAL A 16 -4.35 -34.35 -7.14
CA VAL A 16 -5.37 -33.54 -7.77
C VAL A 16 -5.08 -32.11 -7.35
N HIS A 17 -4.33 -31.39 -8.19
CA HIS A 17 -4.32 -29.95 -8.10
C HIS A 17 -5.78 -29.51 -8.25
N ASP A 18 -6.33 -28.85 -7.23
CA ASP A 18 -7.54 -28.08 -7.44
C ASP A 18 -7.17 -26.97 -8.43
N ASP A 19 -7.46 -27.19 -9.72
CA ASP A 19 -7.15 -26.28 -10.83
C ASP A 19 -7.79 -24.90 -10.65
N THR A 20 -8.70 -24.76 -9.68
CA THR A 20 -9.26 -23.46 -9.32
C THR A 20 -8.31 -22.63 -8.47
N VAL A 21 -7.32 -23.22 -7.78
CA VAL A 21 -6.34 -22.44 -7.00
C VAL A 21 -5.22 -21.95 -7.92
N SER A 22 -5.04 -20.64 -7.97
CA SER A 22 -4.01 -20.01 -8.79
C SER A 22 -3.28 -18.91 -8.03
N SER A 23 -2.15 -18.47 -8.59
CA SER A 23 -1.39 -17.34 -8.08
C SER A 23 -1.21 -16.26 -9.15
N VAL A 24 -1.23 -15.01 -8.70
CA VAL A 24 -0.84 -13.84 -9.49
C VAL A 24 0.26 -13.10 -8.75
N ALA A 25 1.29 -12.68 -9.48
CA ALA A 25 2.41 -11.95 -8.93
C ALA A 25 2.79 -10.83 -9.89
N TRP A 26 3.18 -9.69 -9.33
CA TRP A 26 3.62 -8.54 -10.09
C TRP A 26 4.84 -7.91 -9.42
N SER A 27 5.70 -7.32 -10.24
CA SER A 27 6.83 -6.47 -9.84
C SER A 27 6.79 -5.21 -10.69
N PHE A 28 6.94 -4.07 -10.02
CA PHE A 28 6.95 -2.74 -10.62
C PHE A 28 8.19 -1.98 -10.10
N PRO A 29 9.34 -2.15 -10.77
CA PRO A 29 10.54 -1.38 -10.48
C PRO A 29 10.29 0.12 -10.64
N GLY A 30 10.79 0.93 -9.71
CA GLY A 30 10.64 2.39 -9.70
C GLY A 30 9.25 2.91 -9.36
N LEU A 31 8.25 2.05 -9.13
CA LEU A 31 6.92 2.47 -8.73
C LEU A 31 6.87 2.79 -7.24
N GLU A 32 6.39 3.98 -6.91
CA GLU A 32 6.06 4.39 -5.55
C GLU A 32 4.57 4.69 -5.42
N LEU A 33 4.00 4.41 -4.25
CA LEU A 33 2.57 4.53 -3.98
C LEU A 33 2.24 5.69 -3.05
N ASN A 34 1.01 6.19 -3.16
CA ASN A 34 0.37 7.04 -2.17
C ASN A 34 -0.20 6.14 -1.05
N MET A 35 0.13 6.43 0.22
CA MET A 35 -0.28 5.59 1.35
C MET A 35 -1.80 5.50 1.50
N ASN A 36 -2.50 6.62 1.32
CA ASN A 36 -3.95 6.66 1.53
C ASN A 36 -4.69 5.86 0.46
N ARG A 37 -4.25 5.97 -0.81
CA ARG A 37 -4.81 5.14 -1.90
C ARG A 37 -4.54 3.66 -1.66
N LEU A 38 -3.34 3.33 -1.19
CA LEU A 38 -2.96 1.96 -0.86
C LEU A 38 -3.83 1.37 0.25
N ASP A 39 -4.04 2.10 1.35
CA ASP A 39 -4.86 1.66 2.48
C ASP A 39 -6.33 1.47 2.07
N ASP A 40 -6.88 2.39 1.27
CA ASP A 40 -8.23 2.27 0.72
C ASP A 40 -8.38 1.03 -0.18
N TRP A 41 -7.40 0.80 -1.06
CA TRP A 41 -7.37 -0.36 -1.95
C TRP A 41 -7.27 -1.68 -1.18
N ILE A 42 -6.36 -1.79 -0.20
CA ILE A 42 -6.25 -2.96 0.68
C ILE A 42 -7.57 -3.20 1.40
N GLY A 43 -8.23 -2.14 1.88
CA GLY A 43 -9.54 -2.22 2.51
C GLY A 43 -10.60 -2.83 1.58
N SER A 44 -10.64 -2.41 0.30
CA SER A 44 -11.57 -3.01 -0.68
C SER A 44 -11.20 -4.44 -1.00
N LEU A 45 -9.92 -4.72 -1.25
CA LEU A 45 -9.41 -6.05 -1.53
C LEU A 45 -9.84 -7.07 -0.48
N MET A 46 -9.69 -6.72 0.81
CA MET A 46 -10.05 -7.62 1.91
C MET A 46 -11.56 -7.81 2.06
N ARG A 47 -12.38 -6.79 1.76
CA ARG A 47 -13.84 -6.91 1.75
C ARG A 47 -14.33 -7.78 0.60
N ASP A 48 -13.76 -7.59 -0.58
CA ASP A 48 -14.27 -8.17 -1.82
C ASP A 48 -13.72 -9.58 -2.05
N LEU A 49 -12.43 -9.81 -1.75
CA LEU A 49 -11.72 -11.06 -2.08
C LEU A 49 -11.18 -11.80 -0.86
N GLY A 50 -11.39 -11.33 0.37
CA GLY A 50 -10.75 -11.93 1.55
C GLY A 50 -11.05 -13.43 1.73
N THR A 51 -12.20 -13.92 1.29
CA THR A 51 -12.57 -15.35 1.34
C THR A 51 -11.98 -16.17 0.18
N GLU A 52 -11.68 -15.52 -0.94
CA GLU A 52 -11.05 -16.13 -2.12
C GLU A 52 -9.53 -16.11 -2.03
N LEU A 53 -8.96 -15.21 -1.23
CA LEU A 53 -7.54 -15.14 -0.92
C LEU A 53 -7.16 -16.19 0.12
N TYR A 54 -6.11 -16.96 -0.16
CA TYR A 54 -5.57 -17.97 0.76
C TYR A 54 -4.28 -17.50 1.39
N ARG A 55 -3.38 -16.92 0.59
CA ARG A 55 -2.13 -16.34 1.08
C ARG A 55 -1.72 -15.17 0.20
N TYR A 56 -1.14 -14.16 0.82
CA TYR A 56 -0.55 -13.05 0.10
C TYR A 56 0.61 -12.44 0.85
N LYS A 57 1.51 -11.83 0.10
CA LYS A 57 2.67 -11.14 0.63
C LYS A 57 3.13 -10.08 -0.36
N GLY A 58 3.57 -8.94 0.15
CA GLY A 58 4.16 -7.90 -0.66
C GLY A 58 5.14 -7.03 0.08
N VAL A 59 6.03 -6.42 -0.69
CA VAL A 59 6.97 -5.38 -0.28
C VAL A 59 6.76 -4.23 -1.25
N LEU A 60 6.35 -3.09 -0.73
CA LEU A 60 5.93 -1.93 -1.51
C LEU A 60 6.77 -0.71 -1.14
N ALA A 61 7.08 0.10 -2.15
CA ALA A 61 7.64 1.44 -1.95
C ALA A 61 6.50 2.46 -1.83
N VAL A 62 6.51 3.22 -0.73
CA VAL A 62 5.56 4.32 -0.50
C VAL A 62 6.33 5.63 -0.57
N LYS A 63 5.86 6.56 -1.39
CA LYS A 63 6.60 7.80 -1.65
C LYS A 63 6.69 8.65 -0.39
N GLY A 64 7.89 9.14 -0.08
CA GLY A 64 8.11 9.92 1.15
C GLY A 64 8.29 9.09 2.43
N CYS A 65 8.40 7.76 2.31
CA CYS A 65 8.78 6.85 3.40
C CYS A 65 10.11 6.16 3.08
N ASP A 66 11.03 6.11 4.04
CA ASP A 66 12.31 5.41 3.89
C ASP A 66 12.18 3.91 4.17
N GLU A 67 11.19 3.54 4.97
CA GLU A 67 10.83 2.17 5.30
C GLU A 67 10.05 1.50 4.17
N LYS A 68 10.30 0.19 4.00
CA LYS A 68 9.49 -0.69 3.17
C LYS A 68 8.13 -0.87 3.81
N TYR A 69 7.06 -0.73 3.03
CA TYR A 69 5.74 -1.18 3.42
C TYR A 69 5.65 -2.68 3.15
N VAL A 70 5.47 -3.48 4.19
CA VAL A 70 5.36 -4.94 4.04
C VAL A 70 3.96 -5.33 4.44
N PHE A 71 3.31 -6.13 3.60
CA PHE A 71 2.07 -6.77 3.97
C PHE A 71 2.16 -8.28 3.77
N GLN A 72 1.41 -9.01 4.58
CA GLN A 72 1.25 -10.44 4.49
C GLN A 72 -0.09 -10.86 5.10
N GLY A 73 -0.59 -12.01 4.66
CA GLY A 73 -1.77 -12.57 5.29
C GLY A 73 -2.12 -13.97 4.83
N VAL A 74 -3.01 -14.57 5.60
CA VAL A 74 -3.56 -15.90 5.39
C VAL A 74 -5.07 -15.79 5.55
N HIS A 75 -5.81 -16.07 4.47
CA HIS A 75 -7.24 -15.77 4.39
C HIS A 75 -7.56 -14.32 4.79
N MET A 76 -8.50 -14.14 5.72
CA MET A 76 -8.95 -12.83 6.20
C MET A 76 -7.94 -12.14 7.13
N LEU A 77 -6.88 -12.84 7.57
CA LEU A 77 -5.91 -12.30 8.51
C LEU A 77 -4.86 -11.47 7.77
N PHE A 78 -5.14 -10.18 7.62
CA PHE A 78 -4.23 -9.20 7.04
C PHE A 78 -3.32 -8.58 8.10
N SER A 79 -2.03 -8.46 7.78
CA SER A 79 -1.07 -7.68 8.53
C SER A 79 -0.24 -6.85 7.54
N GLY A 80 -0.29 -5.53 7.66
CA GLY A 80 0.43 -4.63 6.76
C GLY A 80 0.75 -3.31 7.41
N GLY A 81 1.87 -2.71 6.99
CA GLY A 81 2.31 -1.40 7.45
C GLY A 81 3.75 -1.11 7.06
N LEU A 82 4.17 0.13 7.33
CA LEU A 82 5.59 0.46 7.32
C LEU A 82 6.27 -0.35 8.41
N MET A 83 7.27 -1.16 8.05
CA MET A 83 7.98 -1.95 9.06
C MET A 83 8.97 -1.06 9.81
N PRO A 84 8.76 -0.80 11.12
CA PRO A 84 9.80 -0.20 11.93
C PRO A 84 10.89 -1.26 12.14
N SER A 85 12.14 -0.93 11.84
CA SER A 85 13.25 -1.72 12.36
C SER A 85 14.17 -0.87 13.21
N ARG A 86 14.47 -1.37 14.41
CA ARG A 86 15.48 -0.81 15.33
C ARG A 86 16.89 -0.87 14.75
N ASP A 87 17.14 -1.79 13.82
CA ASP A 87 18.43 -1.96 13.14
C ASP A 87 18.46 -1.39 11.70
N GLY A 88 17.36 -0.78 11.25
CA GLY A 88 17.23 -0.22 9.90
C GLY A 88 17.10 -1.24 8.76
N SER A 89 17.03 -2.55 9.03
CA SER A 89 16.90 -3.61 8.02
C SER A 89 15.66 -3.49 7.13
N SER A 90 14.61 -2.85 7.64
CA SER A 90 13.36 -2.59 6.91
C SER A 90 13.39 -1.34 6.04
N LYS A 91 14.48 -0.55 6.05
CA LYS A 91 14.65 0.61 5.19
C LYS A 91 15.15 0.21 3.80
N TRP A 92 14.83 1.03 2.82
CA TRP A 92 15.50 1.01 1.53
C TRP A 92 16.97 1.43 1.73
N LYS A 93 17.91 0.63 1.24
CA LYS A 93 19.34 0.96 1.32
C LYS A 93 19.67 2.11 0.36
N PRO A 94 20.75 2.89 0.63
CA PRO A 94 21.22 3.89 -0.32
C PRO A 94 21.51 3.24 -1.69
N GLY A 95 20.88 3.76 -2.74
CA GLY A 95 21.01 3.23 -4.11
C GLY A 95 20.24 1.94 -4.40
N GLU A 96 19.49 1.40 -3.44
CA GLU A 96 18.55 0.31 -3.71
C GLU A 96 17.39 0.83 -4.56
N GLU A 97 17.09 0.12 -5.66
CA GLU A 97 15.93 0.45 -6.48
C GLU A 97 14.65 0.21 -5.67
N ARG A 98 13.87 1.28 -5.50
CA ARG A 98 12.57 1.21 -4.86
C ARG A 98 11.61 0.51 -5.81
N GLU A 99 10.97 -0.55 -5.33
CA GLU A 99 10.04 -1.33 -6.14
C GLU A 99 8.78 -1.69 -5.35
N CYS A 100 7.73 -2.00 -6.10
CA CYS A 100 6.55 -2.65 -5.57
C CYS A 100 6.45 -4.07 -6.11
N ARG A 101 6.49 -5.07 -5.23
CA ARG A 101 6.31 -6.47 -5.61
C ARG A 101 5.40 -7.19 -4.64
N PHE A 102 4.54 -8.05 -5.17
CA PHE A 102 3.60 -8.80 -4.35
C PHE A 102 3.07 -10.02 -5.09
N VAL A 103 2.53 -10.94 -4.30
CA VAL A 103 1.89 -12.17 -4.76
C VAL A 103 0.59 -12.37 -4.01
N PHE A 104 -0.44 -12.78 -4.74
CA PHE A 104 -1.69 -13.29 -4.19
C PHE A 104 -1.90 -14.73 -4.66
N ILE A 105 -2.33 -15.58 -3.75
CA ILE A 105 -2.68 -16.99 -3.98
C ILE A 105 -4.11 -17.17 -3.52
N GLY A 106 -4.96 -17.72 -4.38
CA GLY A 106 -6.38 -17.83 -4.09
C GLY A 106 -7.17 -18.56 -5.17
N LYS A 107 -8.48 -18.67 -4.94
CA LYS A 107 -9.40 -19.38 -5.84
C LYS A 107 -9.79 -18.50 -7.02
N ASN A 108 -9.59 -19.01 -8.24
CA ASN A 108 -9.84 -18.38 -9.54
C ASN A 108 -9.27 -16.97 -9.68
N ILE A 109 -8.24 -16.64 -8.89
CA ILE A 109 -7.74 -15.26 -8.80
C ILE A 109 -7.14 -14.77 -10.12
N LYS A 110 -6.41 -15.65 -10.81
CA LYS A 110 -5.77 -15.31 -12.09
C LYS A 110 -6.82 -15.03 -13.17
N GLN A 111 -7.85 -15.85 -13.26
CA GLN A 111 -8.84 -15.79 -14.32
C GLN A 111 -9.91 -14.70 -14.08
N LYS A 112 -10.31 -14.48 -12.82
CA LYS A 112 -11.41 -13.55 -12.49
C LYS A 112 -10.95 -12.16 -12.09
N HIS A 113 -9.81 -12.06 -11.41
CA HIS A 113 -9.44 -10.84 -10.69
C HIS A 113 -8.07 -10.28 -11.08
N GLY A 114 -7.24 -11.04 -11.80
CA GLY A 114 -5.84 -10.68 -12.10
C GLY A 114 -5.68 -9.28 -12.69
N GLU A 115 -6.33 -8.99 -13.82
CA GLU A 115 -6.22 -7.68 -14.48
C GLU A 115 -6.79 -6.56 -13.61
N ARG A 116 -7.97 -6.76 -12.99
CA ARG A 116 -8.59 -5.76 -12.10
C ARG A 116 -7.66 -5.40 -10.93
N LEU A 117 -7.08 -6.40 -10.26
CA LEU A 117 -6.15 -6.20 -9.15
C LEU A 117 -4.92 -5.40 -9.58
N ARG A 118 -4.40 -5.70 -10.78
CA ARG A 118 -3.26 -4.97 -11.35
C ARG A 118 -3.61 -3.52 -11.61
N GLU A 119 -4.75 -3.23 -12.21
CA GLU A 119 -5.20 -1.88 -12.55
C GLU A 119 -5.48 -1.04 -11.29
N GLU A 120 -6.23 -1.60 -10.33
CA GLU A 120 -6.54 -0.93 -9.07
C GLU A 120 -5.26 -0.63 -8.26
N PHE A 121 -4.32 -1.57 -8.24
CA PHE A 121 -3.01 -1.36 -7.61
C PHE A 121 -2.22 -0.24 -8.29
N LEU A 122 -2.18 -0.21 -9.62
CA LEU A 122 -1.51 0.86 -10.37
C LEU A 122 -2.19 2.23 -10.17
N ALA A 123 -3.50 2.26 -9.90
CA ALA A 123 -4.22 3.48 -9.53
C ALA A 123 -3.80 4.06 -8.16
N CYS A 124 -3.07 3.29 -7.35
CA CYS A 124 -2.47 3.76 -6.09
C CYS A 124 -1.13 4.49 -6.28
N LYS A 125 -0.63 4.59 -7.52
CA LYS A 125 0.62 5.28 -7.85
C LYS A 125 0.63 6.70 -7.28
N ALA A 126 1.76 7.06 -6.66
CA ALA A 126 2.00 8.40 -6.17
C ALA A 126 2.06 9.41 -7.31
N GLU A 127 1.34 10.52 -7.16
CA GLU A 127 1.29 11.59 -8.14
C GLU A 127 2.64 12.34 -8.27
N ASP A 128 3.08 12.63 -9.49
CA ASP A 128 4.27 13.44 -9.76
C ASP A 128 4.17 14.07 -11.17
N PRO A 129 4.20 15.40 -11.32
CA PRO A 129 4.32 16.43 -10.28
C PRO A 129 3.03 16.63 -9.46
N LEU A 130 3.19 17.11 -8.23
CA LEU A 130 2.09 17.62 -7.39
C LEU A 130 1.65 19.02 -7.84
N ARG A 131 0.37 19.38 -7.62
CA ARG A 131 -0.22 20.68 -7.99
C ARG A 131 0.39 21.88 -7.25
N PHE A 132 0.78 21.72 -5.99
CA PHE A 132 1.36 22.77 -5.15
C PHE A 132 2.81 22.48 -4.76
N LYS A 133 3.58 23.53 -4.48
CA LYS A 133 4.99 23.46 -4.09
C LYS A 133 5.18 23.92 -2.65
N VAL A 134 6.32 23.55 -2.06
CA VAL A 134 6.73 24.05 -0.74
C VAL A 134 6.77 25.58 -0.74
N GLY A 135 6.11 26.18 0.24
CA GLY A 135 5.93 27.63 0.37
C GLY A 135 4.61 28.16 -0.19
N ASP A 136 3.89 27.39 -1.01
CA ASP A 136 2.61 27.83 -1.57
C ASP A 136 1.55 27.99 -0.48
N GLU A 137 0.68 28.98 -0.66
CA GLU A 137 -0.50 29.19 0.18
C GLU A 137 -1.70 28.45 -0.38
N VAL A 138 -2.29 27.61 0.46
CA VAL A 138 -3.41 26.73 0.12
C VAL A 138 -4.49 26.79 1.20
N GLN A 139 -5.62 26.17 0.93
CA GLN A 139 -6.59 25.80 1.95
C GLN A 139 -6.53 24.30 2.17
N ALA A 140 -6.44 23.89 3.44
CA ALA A 140 -6.44 22.51 3.87
C ALA A 140 -7.75 22.18 4.56
N LEU A 141 -8.31 21.01 4.28
CA LEU A 141 -9.43 20.48 5.05
C LEU A 141 -8.89 19.94 6.39
N ALA A 142 -9.28 20.56 7.50
CA ALA A 142 -8.91 20.14 8.85
C ALA A 142 -10.17 19.82 9.68
N ALA A 143 -9.99 19.40 10.94
CA ALA A 143 -11.09 19.00 11.83
C ALA A 143 -12.17 20.08 12.03
N ARG A 144 -11.81 21.36 11.88
CA ARG A 144 -12.73 22.51 12.00
C ARG A 144 -13.22 23.04 10.64
N GLY A 145 -13.03 22.26 9.58
CA GLY A 145 -13.29 22.67 8.20
C GLY A 145 -12.07 23.25 7.50
N TRP A 146 -12.32 24.00 6.42
CA TRP A 146 -11.29 24.61 5.59
C TRP A 146 -10.54 25.72 6.31
N GLN A 147 -9.22 25.65 6.32
CA GLN A 147 -8.35 26.66 6.92
C GLN A 147 -7.19 26.99 5.97
N ASN A 148 -6.76 28.25 6.00
CA ASN A 148 -5.58 28.67 5.23
C ASN A 148 -4.33 28.02 5.81
N ALA A 149 -3.47 27.53 4.94
CA ALA A 149 -2.28 26.79 5.28
C ALA A 149 -1.14 27.09 4.30
N THR A 150 0.09 26.80 4.71
CA THR A 150 1.27 26.85 3.84
C THR A 150 1.81 25.43 3.64
N VAL A 151 2.18 25.10 2.41
CA VAL A 151 2.83 23.82 2.12
C VAL A 151 4.23 23.79 2.74
N LEU A 152 4.45 22.94 3.73
CA LEU A 152 5.75 22.79 4.38
C LEU A 152 6.64 21.77 3.67
N LYS A 153 6.05 20.65 3.25
CA LYS A 153 6.78 19.53 2.64
C LYS A 153 5.87 18.78 1.68
N MET A 154 6.48 18.25 0.62
CA MET A 154 5.84 17.32 -0.31
C MET A 154 6.28 15.89 0.00
N TRP A 155 5.38 14.93 -0.17
CA TRP A 155 5.63 13.51 0.08
C TRP A 155 6.19 13.28 1.49
N ASP A 156 5.38 13.55 2.50
CA ASP A 156 5.72 13.34 3.91
C ASP A 156 4.93 12.16 4.46
N MET A 157 5.63 11.09 4.86
CA MET A 157 5.02 9.89 5.44
C MET A 157 3.93 9.28 4.55
N GLY A 158 4.14 9.25 3.23
CA GLY A 158 3.17 8.70 2.28
C GLY A 158 2.06 9.66 1.85
N ASN A 159 2.02 10.88 2.39
CA ASN A 159 1.03 11.90 2.05
C ASN A 159 1.63 12.91 1.07
N PRO A 160 0.90 13.31 0.01
CA PRO A 160 1.31 14.34 -0.93
C PRO A 160 1.79 15.64 -0.26
N TYR A 161 1.09 16.11 0.77
CA TYR A 161 1.41 17.39 1.42
C TYR A 161 1.43 17.30 2.94
N ARG A 162 2.44 17.93 3.54
CA ARG A 162 2.40 18.40 4.93
C ARG A 162 2.15 19.90 4.93
N LEU A 163 1.13 20.34 5.62
CA LEU A 163 0.62 21.71 5.60
C LEU A 163 0.66 22.30 7.02
N GLU A 164 1.11 23.55 7.15
CA GLU A 164 1.04 24.31 8.40
C GLU A 164 -0.17 25.24 8.35
N LEU A 165 -1.12 25.06 9.28
CA LEU A 165 -2.28 25.93 9.38
C LEU A 165 -1.90 27.32 9.90
N LYS A 166 -2.52 28.36 9.34
CA LYS A 166 -2.40 29.76 9.78
C LYS A 166 -3.32 30.07 10.97
N ASP A 167 -3.33 29.20 11.98
CA ASP A 167 -4.18 29.29 13.18
C ASP A 167 -3.51 29.97 14.38
N GLY A 168 -2.32 30.56 14.16
CA GLY A 168 -1.47 31.14 15.20
C GLY A 168 -0.76 30.12 16.10
N ARG A 169 -1.09 28.83 15.99
CA ARG A 169 -0.47 27.72 16.72
C ARG A 169 0.45 26.87 15.85
N LYS A 170 0.47 27.11 14.53
CA LYS A 170 1.28 26.38 13.55
C LYS A 170 0.96 24.88 13.55
N THR A 171 -0.34 24.56 13.60
CA THR A 171 -0.80 23.17 13.59
C THR A 171 -0.42 22.50 12.28
N ASN A 172 0.21 21.33 12.35
CA ASN A 172 0.51 20.50 11.17
C ASN A 172 -0.69 19.62 10.81
N VAL A 173 -1.06 19.62 9.54
CA VAL A 173 -2.03 18.67 8.97
C VAL A 173 -1.46 18.04 7.70
N TRP A 174 -1.94 16.85 7.36
CA TRP A 174 -1.53 16.14 6.15
C TRP A 174 -2.66 16.13 5.14
N GLY A 175 -2.34 16.51 3.91
CA GLY A 175 -3.24 16.37 2.77
C GLY A 175 -3.07 14.97 2.19
N PRO A 176 -4.02 14.05 2.38
CA PRO A 176 -3.84 12.63 2.02
C PRO A 176 -3.82 12.38 0.52
N LEU A 177 -4.46 13.27 -0.25
CA LEU A 177 -4.57 13.22 -1.69
C LEU A 177 -4.30 14.61 -2.28
N ASP A 178 -3.75 14.64 -3.49
CA ASP A 178 -3.62 15.86 -4.28
C ASP A 178 -4.91 16.16 -5.05
N ASP A 179 -5.95 16.52 -4.30
CA ASP A 179 -7.28 16.81 -4.85
C ASP A 179 -7.99 17.91 -4.05
N ASP A 180 -8.90 18.62 -4.70
CA ASP A 180 -9.65 19.77 -4.16
C ASP A 180 -10.57 19.42 -2.99
N ARG A 181 -10.81 18.12 -2.75
CA ARG A 181 -11.48 17.61 -1.55
C ARG A 181 -10.61 17.72 -0.29
N CYS A 182 -9.29 17.76 -0.44
CA CYS A 182 -8.33 17.77 0.67
C CYS A 182 -7.51 19.06 0.73
N VAL A 183 -7.02 19.51 -0.45
CA VAL A 183 -6.15 20.68 -0.59
C VAL A 183 -6.54 21.44 -1.85
N ARG A 184 -6.82 22.73 -1.71
CA ARG A 184 -7.21 23.61 -2.82
C ARG A 184 -6.47 24.94 -2.75
N LYS A 185 -6.49 25.70 -3.85
CA LYS A 185 -5.84 27.01 -3.92
C LYS A 185 -6.45 27.98 -2.90
N ALA A 186 -5.63 28.80 -2.24
CA ALA A 186 -6.12 29.90 -1.42
C ALA A 186 -6.89 30.92 -2.28
N GLN A 187 -8.00 31.43 -1.74
CA GLN A 187 -8.78 32.51 -2.34
C GLN A 187 -8.26 33.87 -1.90
#